data_AF-A0A529YBT0-F1
#
_entry.id   AF-A0A529YBT0-F1
#
_cell.length_a   1.000
_cell.length_b   1.000
_cell.length_c   1.000
_cell.angle_alpha   90.00
_cell.angle_beta   90.00
_cell.angle_gamma   90.00
#
_symmetry.space_group_name_H-M   'P 1'
#
loop_
_entity.id
_entity.type
_entity.pdbx_description
1 polymer ?
#
loop_
_entity_poly.entity_id
_entity_poly.type
_entity_poly.pdbx_seq_one_letter_code
_entity_poly.pdbx_strand_id
1 'polypeptide(L)'
;RDPARFADAVLGDGQEVRPDVTVPQTVRLAMWIYGLPVALRSGGLARFRKAMREGQELLDWPGDSAPVRAQWPALAEIAGMAWRERISLQAASTRDIEWNGPV
;
A
#
# COMPACT_ATOMS: atom_id res chain seq x y z
N ARG A 1 4.04 -15.41 -8.35
CA ARG A 1 4.79 -14.90 -7.20
C ARG A 1 5.79 -15.97 -6.81
N ASP A 2 7.05 -15.79 -7.22
CA ASP A 2 8.20 -16.66 -6.94
C ASP A 2 9.22 -15.90 -6.05
N PRO A 3 9.01 -15.92 -4.72
CA PRO A 3 9.87 -15.20 -3.79
C PRO A 3 11.27 -15.80 -3.68
N ALA A 4 11.42 -17.11 -3.93
CA ALA A 4 12.70 -17.80 -3.81
C ALA A 4 13.66 -17.35 -4.90
N ARG A 5 13.18 -17.28 -6.16
CA ARG A 5 13.97 -16.80 -7.28
C ARG A 5 14.34 -15.32 -7.14
N PHE A 6 13.42 -14.51 -6.61
CA PHE A 6 13.71 -13.11 -6.29
C PHE A 6 14.79 -12.98 -5.21
N ALA A 7 14.69 -13.74 -4.11
CA ALA A 7 15.67 -13.72 -3.03
C ALA A 7 17.06 -14.16 -3.50
N ASP A 8 17.15 -15.19 -4.33
CA ASP A 8 18.40 -15.68 -4.93
C ASP A 8 19.07 -14.62 -5.82
N ALA A 9 18.29 -13.90 -6.63
CA ALA A 9 18.79 -12.81 -7.47
C ALA A 9 19.20 -11.55 -6.68
N VAL A 10 18.60 -11.30 -5.51
CA VAL A 10 18.92 -10.13 -4.67
C VAL A 10 20.11 -10.39 -3.75
N LEU A 11 20.20 -11.59 -3.17
CA LEU A 11 21.16 -11.92 -2.13
C LEU A 11 22.36 -12.76 -2.63
N GLY A 12 22.25 -13.34 -3.83
CA GLY A 12 23.32 -14.12 -4.46
C GLY A 12 23.73 -13.56 -5.82
N ASP A 13 24.47 -14.36 -6.58
CA ASP A 13 24.82 -14.09 -8.00
C ASP A 13 23.75 -14.65 -8.96
N GLY A 14 22.49 -14.67 -8.51
CA GLY A 14 21.37 -15.23 -9.27
C GLY A 14 21.12 -14.47 -10.58
N GLN A 15 20.51 -15.14 -11.56
CA GLN A 15 20.16 -14.51 -12.83
C GLN A 15 19.15 -13.36 -12.63
N GLU A 16 19.21 -12.36 -13.51
CA GLU A 16 18.19 -11.30 -13.56
C GLU A 16 16.78 -11.90 -13.65
N VAL A 17 15.89 -11.43 -12.77
CA VAL A 17 14.51 -11.88 -12.69
C VAL A 17 13.60 -10.75 -13.13
N ARG A 18 12.71 -11.04 -14.09
CA ARG A 18 11.65 -10.11 -14.48
C ARG A 18 10.47 -10.18 -13.50
N PRO A 19 9.72 -9.08 -13.34
CA PRO A 19 8.50 -9.10 -12.55
C PRO A 19 7.58 -10.23 -13.00
N ASP A 20 7.19 -11.09 -12.07
CA ASP A 20 6.33 -12.25 -12.29
C ASP A 20 4.85 -11.94 -11.97
N VAL A 21 4.57 -10.68 -11.65
CA VAL A 21 3.23 -10.11 -11.49
C VAL A 21 2.94 -9.20 -12.69
N THR A 22 2.00 -9.61 -13.53
CA THR A 22 1.68 -8.93 -14.79
C THR A 22 0.35 -8.18 -14.78
N VAL A 23 -0.42 -8.32 -13.70
CA VAL A 23 -1.71 -7.63 -13.51
C VAL A 23 -1.53 -6.42 -12.59
N PRO A 24 -2.37 -5.38 -12.75
CA PRO A 24 -2.35 -4.23 -11.85
C PRO A 24 -2.50 -4.64 -10.38
N GLN A 25 -1.66 -4.08 -9.52
CA GLN A 25 -1.73 -4.23 -8.06
C GLN A 25 -2.21 -2.92 -7.44
N THR A 26 -2.99 -3.03 -6.38
CA THR A 26 -3.56 -1.90 -5.64
C THR A 26 -3.47 -2.16 -4.15
N VAL A 27 -3.34 -1.10 -3.35
CA VAL A 27 -3.61 -1.14 -1.91
C VAL A 27 -5.03 -0.63 -1.72
N ARG A 28 -6.00 -1.53 -1.52
CA ARG A 28 -7.43 -1.15 -1.56
C ARG A 28 -7.77 -0.11 -0.51
N LEU A 29 -7.17 -0.21 0.68
CA LEU A 29 -7.41 0.76 1.74
C LEU A 29 -6.96 2.17 1.33
N ALA A 30 -5.76 2.29 0.75
CA ALA A 30 -5.27 3.57 0.24
C ALA A 30 -6.14 4.11 -0.91
N MET A 31 -6.63 3.22 -1.79
CA MET A 31 -7.57 3.60 -2.84
C MET A 31 -8.87 4.17 -2.26
N TRP A 32 -9.41 3.61 -1.19
CA TRP A 32 -10.60 4.16 -0.52
C TRP A 32 -10.33 5.51 0.15
N ILE A 33 -9.20 5.67 0.84
CA ILE A 33 -8.90 6.89 1.61
C ILE A 33 -8.53 8.07 0.69
N TYR A 34 -7.68 7.83 -0.31
CA TYR A 34 -7.14 8.89 -1.17
C TYR A 34 -7.78 8.91 -2.57
N GLY A 35 -8.01 7.73 -3.14
CA GLY A 35 -8.50 7.60 -4.52
C GLY A 35 -9.99 7.92 -4.68
N LEU A 36 -10.84 7.47 -3.73
CA LEU A 36 -12.29 7.70 -3.82
C LEU A 36 -12.65 9.19 -3.76
N PRO A 37 -12.14 10.01 -2.81
CA PRO A 37 -12.49 11.43 -2.76
C PRO A 37 -12.12 12.19 -4.04
N VAL A 38 -10.96 11.85 -4.64
CA VAL A 38 -10.52 12.42 -5.92
C VAL A 38 -11.45 11.99 -7.05
N ALA A 39 -11.84 10.71 -7.10
CA ALA A 39 -12.75 10.19 -8.12
C ALA A 39 -14.14 10.83 -8.04
N LEU A 40 -14.63 11.13 -6.83
CA LEU A 40 -15.89 11.84 -6.63
C LEU A 40 -15.81 13.29 -7.13
N ARG A 41 -14.77 14.03 -6.74
CA ARG A 41 -14.57 15.44 -7.13
C ARG A 41 -14.36 15.64 -8.64
N SER A 42 -13.75 14.66 -9.31
CA SER A 42 -13.45 14.69 -10.74
C SER A 42 -14.50 14.03 -11.64
N GLY A 43 -15.55 13.43 -11.06
CA GLY A 43 -16.52 12.63 -11.82
C GLY A 43 -15.98 11.28 -12.35
N GLY A 44 -14.77 10.88 -11.92
CA GLY A 44 -14.06 9.69 -12.38
C GLY A 44 -14.49 8.35 -11.77
N LEU A 45 -15.70 8.25 -11.18
CA LEU A 45 -16.12 7.09 -10.38
C LEU A 45 -16.17 5.77 -11.19
N ALA A 46 -16.46 5.82 -12.49
CA ALA A 46 -16.43 4.64 -13.35
C ALA A 46 -15.01 4.07 -13.50
N ARG A 47 -14.00 4.94 -13.66
CA ARG A 47 -12.59 4.55 -13.72
C ARG A 47 -12.10 4.00 -12.38
N PHE A 48 -12.51 4.63 -11.28
CA PHE A 48 -12.23 4.14 -9.93
C PHE A 48 -12.78 2.74 -9.71
N ARG A 49 -14.06 2.50 -10.04
CA ARG A 49 -14.68 1.17 -9.93
C ARG A 49 -13.99 0.12 -10.81
N LYS A 50 -13.56 0.51 -12.02
CA LYS A 50 -12.78 -0.37 -12.89
C LYS A 50 -11.46 -0.78 -12.22
N ALA A 51 -10.71 0.18 -11.69
CA ALA A 51 -9.45 -0.07 -10.99
C ALA A 51 -9.63 -0.95 -9.75
N MET A 52 -10.68 -0.73 -8.95
CA MET A 52 -10.99 -1.54 -7.77
C MET A 52 -11.37 -2.99 -8.10
N ARG A 53 -11.92 -3.24 -9.29
CA ARG A 53 -12.31 -4.58 -9.76
C ARG A 53 -11.15 -5.33 -10.41
N GLU A 54 -10.37 -4.64 -11.23
CA GLU A 54 -9.27 -5.22 -12.00
C GLU A 54 -7.96 -5.31 -11.22
N GLY A 55 -7.80 -4.48 -10.18
CA GLY A 55 -6.65 -4.48 -9.30
C GLY A 55 -6.67 -5.63 -8.31
N GLN A 56 -5.57 -6.38 -8.24
CA GLN A 56 -5.31 -7.30 -7.14
C GLN A 56 -4.88 -6.53 -5.88
N GLU A 57 -5.15 -7.08 -4.71
CA GLU A 57 -4.65 -6.52 -3.46
C GLU A 57 -3.16 -6.86 -3.32
N LEU A 58 -2.32 -5.84 -3.23
CA LEU A 58 -0.86 -6.00 -3.15
C LEU A 58 -0.48 -6.82 -1.91
N LEU A 59 -1.17 -6.57 -0.80
CA LEU A 59 -0.89 -7.17 0.50
C LEU A 59 -1.47 -8.58 0.66
N ASP A 60 -2.29 -9.04 -0.30
CA ASP A 60 -2.78 -10.41 -0.32
C ASP A 60 -1.70 -11.32 -0.90
N TRP A 61 -1.04 -12.09 -0.03
CA TRP A 61 0.02 -13.02 -0.42
C TRP A 61 -0.46 -14.47 -0.30
N PRO A 62 -0.18 -15.33 -1.29
CA PRO A 62 -0.56 -16.75 -1.21
C PRO A 62 0.05 -17.42 0.03
N GLY A 63 -0.81 -17.90 0.93
CA GLY A 63 -0.40 -18.55 2.18
C GLY A 63 -0.10 -17.59 3.34
N ASP A 64 -0.17 -16.27 3.14
CA ASP A 64 0.01 -15.28 4.20
C ASP A 64 -0.98 -14.10 4.08
N SER A 65 -2.00 -14.12 4.94
CA SER A 65 -3.01 -13.05 5.03
C SER A 65 -2.74 -12.06 6.17
N ALA A 66 -1.64 -12.23 6.92
CA ALA A 66 -1.29 -11.34 8.02
C ALA A 66 -1.10 -9.88 7.56
N PRO A 67 -0.45 -9.58 6.42
CA PRO A 67 -0.29 -8.20 5.95
C PRO A 67 -1.61 -7.49 5.66
N VAL A 68 -2.60 -8.21 5.12
CA VAL A 68 -3.95 -7.66 4.90
C VAL A 68 -4.60 -7.24 6.21
N ARG A 69 -4.45 -8.06 7.27
CA ARG A 69 -5.05 -7.79 8.58
C ARG A 69 -4.31 -6.70 9.35
N ALA A 70 -2.98 -6.63 9.20
CA ALA A 70 -2.13 -5.65 9.86
C ALA A 70 -2.43 -4.20 9.45
N GLN A 71 -3.10 -3.98 8.30
CA GLN A 71 -3.55 -2.65 7.88
C GLN A 71 -4.52 -2.00 8.87
N TRP A 72 -5.37 -2.78 9.55
CA TRP A 72 -6.39 -2.23 10.45
C TRP A 72 -5.82 -1.66 11.74
N PRO A 73 -4.94 -2.37 12.49
CA PRO A 73 -4.25 -1.80 13.63
C PRO A 73 -3.43 -0.55 13.26
N ALA A 74 -2.67 -0.59 12.17
CA ALA A 74 -1.86 0.55 11.73
C ALA A 74 -2.72 1.78 11.40
N LEU A 75 -3.85 1.58 10.72
CA LEU A 75 -4.79 2.67 10.46
C LEU A 75 -5.41 3.20 11.76
N ALA A 76 -5.79 2.31 12.68
CA ALA A 76 -6.37 2.70 13.96
C ALA A 76 -5.37 3.49 14.82
N GLU A 77 -4.09 3.14 14.78
CA GLU A 77 -3.01 3.85 15.45
C GLU A 77 -2.84 5.26 14.89
N ILE A 78 -2.70 5.40 13.57
CA ILE A 78 -2.57 6.70 12.90
C ILE A 78 -3.81 7.57 13.16
N ALA A 79 -5.01 6.99 13.08
CA ALA A 79 -6.26 7.70 13.35
C ALA A 79 -6.38 8.13 14.82
N GLY A 80 -6.00 7.26 15.76
CA GLY A 80 -5.98 7.56 17.18
C GLY A 80 -4.98 8.66 17.53
N MET A 81 -3.79 8.63 16.93
CA MET A 81 -2.78 9.68 17.09
C MET A 81 -3.28 11.02 16.52
N ALA A 82 -3.82 11.02 15.30
CA ALA A 82 -4.40 12.20 14.68
C ALA A 82 -5.49 12.83 15.54
N TRP A 83 -6.37 12.01 16.13
CA TRP A 83 -7.43 12.49 17.01
C TRP A 83 -6.88 13.05 18.32
N ARG A 84 -6.02 12.29 19.02
CA ARG A 84 -5.43 12.68 20.31
C ARG A 84 -4.63 13.98 20.20
N GLU A 85 -3.89 14.14 19.12
CA GLU A 85 -3.00 15.30 18.90
C GLU A 85 -3.66 16.42 18.10
N ARG A 86 -4.90 16.21 17.61
CA ARG A 86 -5.65 17.15 16.77
C ARG A 86 -4.86 17.60 15.53
N ILE A 87 -4.17 16.66 14.91
CA ILE A 87 -3.39 16.86 13.68
C ILE A 87 -4.04 16.09 12.52
N SER A 88 -3.65 16.39 11.28
CA SER A 88 -4.15 15.65 10.13
C SER A 88 -3.63 14.20 10.12
N LEU A 89 -4.37 13.28 9.50
CA LEU A 89 -3.92 11.89 9.31
C LEU A 89 -2.56 11.80 8.61
N GLN A 90 -2.31 12.71 7.67
CA GLN A 90 -1.02 12.79 6.99
C GLN A 90 0.09 13.18 7.98
N ALA A 91 -0.12 14.21 8.79
CA ALA A 91 0.86 14.62 9.81
C ALA A 91 1.11 13.52 10.85
N ALA A 92 0.07 12.79 11.26
CA ALA A 92 0.20 11.64 12.14
C ALA A 92 0.99 10.49 11.48
N SER A 93 0.75 10.18 10.21
CA SER A 93 1.45 9.11 9.49
C SER A 93 2.94 9.36 9.25
N THR A 94 3.37 10.63 9.27
CA THR A 94 4.77 11.02 9.03
C THR A 94 5.50 11.47 10.30
N ARG A 95 4.84 11.45 11.46
CA ARG A 95 5.40 11.98 12.71
C ARG A 95 6.66 11.25 13.14
N ASP A 96 6.70 9.93 12.93
CA ASP A 96 7.83 9.06 13.27
C ASP A 96 8.75 8.77 12.07
N ILE A 97 8.51 9.40 10.91
CA ILE A 97 9.37 9.29 9.74
C ILE A 97 10.39 10.42 9.78
N GLU A 98 11.40 10.26 10.64
CA GLU A 98 12.56 11.15 10.64
C GLU A 98 13.50 10.76 9.49
N TRP A 99 13.48 11.53 8.41
CA TRP A 99 14.51 11.42 7.38
C TRP A 99 15.70 12.33 7.73
N ASN A 100 16.73 11.76 8.36
CA ASN A 100 18.01 12.43 8.60
C ASN A 100 18.96 12.25 7.41
N GLY A 101 18.50 12.56 6.20
CA GLY A 101 19.37 12.52 5.01
C GLY A 101 20.52 13.54 5.09
N PRO A 102 21.61 13.35 4.34
CA PRO A 102 22.66 14.35 4.27
C PRO A 102 22.11 15.65 3.66
N VAL A 103 22.46 16.78 4.30
CA VAL A 103 22.24 18.15 3.83
C VAL A 103 23.10 18.51 2.63
#